data_AF-A0ABD5MTD6-F1
#
_entry.id   AF-A0ABD5MTD6-F1
#
_cell.length_a   1.000
_cell.length_b   1.000
_cell.length_c   1.000
_cell.angle_alpha   90.00
_cell.angle_beta   90.00
_cell.angle_gamma   90.00
#
_symmetry.space_group_name_H-M   'P 1'
#
loop_
_entity.id
_entity.type
_entity.pdbx_description
1 polymer ?
#
loop_
_entity_poly.entity_id
_entity_poly.type
_entity_poly.pdbx_seq_one_letter_code
_entity_poly.pdbx_strand_id
1 'polypeptide(L)'
;MNELCSNFRQKNLNTVSAILRGLKDGNYPSLIARQLGLERNLIHYYIKKLERLDYIEKQESVEGYHVKTRGLITLFHLTQNGSKFLEEIEKKAFSHKIRLHNCYWLYPIVQQPEITIDWRRVELHNWGQLIGQELGLTVRKNTNSVEILTNVLYGDNPYELLFKSRDEANNLASYLEQKFLMNLGRPKLSRKPHFGIYAPIVGEWSENFQLDTESGKIDRSNGYAEIDITDPVSAANFLRMPNRLERIENSLETFAKGMDQHMLLITELRELVYALKANGRVSDLKCLNL
;
A
#
# COMPACT_ATOMS: atom_id res chain seq x y z
N MET A 1 4.80 12.77 19.48
CA MET A 1 3.52 12.14 19.86
C MET A 1 2.46 13.23 19.76
N ASN A 2 1.70 13.30 18.67
CA ASN A 2 0.69 14.35 18.47
C ASN A 2 -0.61 14.00 19.20
N GLU A 3 -1.19 14.97 19.89
CA GLU A 3 -2.31 14.88 20.85
C GLU A 3 -3.59 14.24 20.29
N LEU A 4 -3.77 14.19 18.98
CA LEU A 4 -4.98 13.70 18.29
C LEU A 4 -5.24 12.19 18.46
N CYS A 5 -4.20 11.36 18.64
CA CYS A 5 -4.37 9.92 18.89
C CYS A 5 -4.64 9.56 20.36
N SER A 6 -4.62 10.51 21.30
CA SER A 6 -4.76 10.21 22.73
C SER A 6 -6.17 9.76 23.13
N ASN A 7 -7.19 10.14 22.35
CA ASN A 7 -8.60 9.93 22.70
C ASN A 7 -9.11 8.51 22.44
N PHE A 8 -8.40 7.69 21.65
CA PHE A 8 -8.76 6.31 21.34
C PHE A 8 -7.57 5.38 21.61
N ARG A 9 -7.82 4.23 22.25
CA ARG A 9 -6.81 3.18 22.38
C ARG A 9 -6.43 2.67 20.99
N GLN A 10 -5.15 2.43 20.75
CA GLN A 10 -4.62 2.02 19.44
C GLN A 10 -5.35 0.80 18.85
N LYS A 11 -5.68 -0.19 19.69
CA LYS A 11 -6.46 -1.38 19.31
C LYS A 11 -7.87 -1.10 18.77
N ASN A 12 -8.44 0.08 19.05
CA ASN A 12 -9.78 0.47 18.63
C ASN A 12 -9.78 1.36 17.39
N LEU A 13 -8.60 1.78 16.90
CA LEU A 13 -8.49 2.72 15.77
C LEU A 13 -9.00 2.12 14.46
N ASN A 14 -8.80 0.82 14.24
CA ASN A 14 -9.31 0.13 13.04
C ASN A 14 -10.84 0.15 13.00
N THR A 15 -11.48 -0.16 14.13
CA THR A 15 -12.95 -0.09 14.26
C THR A 15 -13.47 1.33 14.06
N VAL A 16 -12.79 2.33 14.65
CA VAL A 16 -13.17 3.74 14.51
C VAL A 16 -13.02 4.22 13.06
N SER A 17 -11.93 3.85 12.39
CA SER A 17 -11.71 4.16 10.98
C SER A 17 -12.78 3.55 10.08
N ALA A 18 -13.13 2.27 10.30
CA ALA A 18 -14.19 1.60 9.54
C ALA A 18 -15.57 2.27 9.74
N ILE A 19 -15.88 2.70 10.97
CA ILE A 19 -17.11 3.45 11.26
C ILE A 19 -17.12 4.80 10.53
N LEU A 20 -16.03 5.57 10.62
CA LEU A 20 -15.92 6.87 9.95
C LEU A 20 -16.02 6.75 8.42
N ARG A 21 -15.43 5.71 7.81
CA ARG A 21 -15.63 5.41 6.38
C ARG A 21 -17.08 5.14 6.05
N GLY A 22 -17.72 4.25 6.80
CA GLY A 22 -19.13 3.92 6.59
C GLY A 22 -20.03 5.17 6.64
N LEU A 23 -19.77 6.08 7.58
CA LEU A 23 -20.51 7.35 7.68
C LEU A 23 -20.18 8.31 6.53
N LYS A 24 -18.91 8.40 6.10
CA LYS A 24 -18.49 9.19 4.94
C LYS A 24 -19.20 8.73 3.66
N ASP A 25 -19.42 7.44 3.53
CA ASP A 25 -20.13 6.81 2.41
C ASP A 25 -21.67 6.93 2.53
N GLY A 26 -22.17 7.68 3.53
CA GLY A 26 -23.60 7.92 3.75
C GLY A 26 -24.35 6.77 4.43
N ASN A 27 -23.65 5.77 4.96
CA ASN A 27 -24.30 4.67 5.67
C ASN A 27 -24.72 5.08 7.09
N TYR A 28 -25.83 4.50 7.56
CA TYR A 28 -26.32 4.73 8.92
C TYR A 28 -25.77 3.72 9.94
N PRO A 29 -25.74 4.03 11.24
CA PRO A 29 -25.06 3.21 12.26
C PRO A 29 -25.49 1.74 12.30
N SER A 30 -26.78 1.44 12.09
CA SER A 30 -27.28 0.06 12.09
C SER A 30 -26.83 -0.74 10.86
N LEU A 31 -26.64 -0.09 9.71
CA LEU A 31 -26.08 -0.73 8.51
C LEU A 31 -24.59 -1.01 8.69
N ILE A 32 -23.85 -0.04 9.24
CA ILE A 32 -22.42 -0.19 9.57
C ILE A 32 -22.22 -1.35 10.56
N ALA A 33 -23.04 -1.44 11.61
CA ALA A 33 -22.99 -2.56 12.57
C ALA A 33 -23.10 -3.93 11.88
N ARG A 34 -24.05 -4.04 10.93
CA ARG A 34 -24.30 -5.27 10.17
C ARG A 34 -23.14 -5.61 9.23
N GLN A 35 -22.59 -4.62 8.53
CA GLN A 35 -21.46 -4.81 7.60
C GLN A 35 -20.18 -5.22 8.33
N LEU A 36 -19.93 -4.64 9.50
CA LEU A 36 -18.73 -4.92 10.29
C LEU A 36 -18.86 -6.14 11.20
N GLY A 37 -20.04 -6.77 11.29
CA GLY A 37 -20.29 -7.89 12.21
C GLY A 37 -20.18 -7.49 13.69
N LEU A 38 -20.40 -6.23 14.02
CA LEU A 38 -20.22 -5.69 15.37
C LEU A 38 -21.57 -5.49 16.08
N GLU A 39 -21.56 -5.58 17.41
CA GLU A 39 -22.75 -5.29 18.20
C GLU A 39 -23.20 -3.83 18.04
N ARG A 40 -24.52 -3.63 17.91
CA ARG A 40 -25.13 -2.30 17.79
C ARG A 40 -24.76 -1.37 18.94
N ASN A 41 -24.67 -1.91 20.16
CA ASN A 41 -24.29 -1.16 21.35
C ASN A 41 -22.87 -0.57 21.24
N LEU A 42 -21.94 -1.34 20.67
CA LEU A 42 -20.57 -0.91 20.45
C LEU A 42 -20.49 0.22 19.42
N ILE A 43 -21.25 0.11 18.32
CA ILE A 43 -21.35 1.18 17.32
C ILE A 43 -21.95 2.43 17.94
N HIS A 44 -23.07 2.33 18.67
CA HIS A 44 -23.69 3.48 19.33
C HIS A 44 -22.75 4.16 20.32
N TYR A 45 -21.94 3.39 21.06
CA TYR A 45 -20.90 3.94 21.91
C TYR A 45 -19.89 4.78 21.12
N TYR A 46 -19.38 4.27 19.99
CA TYR A 46 -18.43 5.00 19.15
C TYR A 46 -19.05 6.22 18.48
N ILE A 47 -20.28 6.13 17.97
CA ILE A 47 -21.00 7.26 17.38
C ILE A 47 -21.12 8.41 18.38
N LYS A 48 -21.61 8.14 19.61
CA LYS A 48 -21.71 9.17 20.66
C LYS A 48 -20.35 9.78 21.00
N LYS A 49 -19.30 8.94 21.01
CA LYS A 49 -17.96 9.39 21.31
C LYS A 49 -17.37 10.25 20.19
N LEU A 50 -17.61 9.91 18.93
CA LEU A 50 -17.18 10.67 17.75
C LEU A 50 -17.92 12.00 17.63
N GLU A 51 -19.23 12.02 17.93
CA GLU A 51 -20.05 13.24 17.98
C GLU A 51 -19.52 14.19 19.08
N ARG A 52 -19.24 13.67 20.28
CA ARG A 52 -18.66 14.47 21.38
C ARG A 52 -17.26 15.01 21.08
N LEU A 53 -16.50 14.34 20.22
CA LEU A 53 -15.16 14.76 19.80
C LEU A 53 -15.17 15.66 18.55
N ASP A 54 -16.35 16.09 18.10
CA ASP A 54 -16.51 16.95 16.93
C ASP A 54 -15.97 16.32 15.64
N TYR A 55 -16.03 14.99 15.52
CA TYR A 55 -15.60 14.28 14.30
C TYR A 55 -16.76 13.96 13.36
N ILE A 56 -17.97 13.89 13.89
CA ILE A 56 -19.18 13.66 13.10
C ILE A 56 -20.29 14.55 13.62
N GLU A 57 -21.18 14.94 12.71
CA GLU A 57 -22.37 15.72 13.02
C GLU A 57 -23.60 15.08 12.39
N LYS A 58 -24.75 15.22 13.04
CA LYS A 58 -26.02 14.73 12.50
C LYS A 58 -26.36 15.51 11.25
N GLN A 59 -26.77 14.80 10.21
CA GLN A 59 -27.22 15.44 8.99
C GLN A 59 -28.67 15.90 9.16
N GLU A 60 -28.88 17.21 9.20
CA GLU A 60 -30.21 17.80 9.37
C GLU A 60 -30.98 17.99 8.05
N SER A 61 -30.27 17.95 6.91
CA SER A 61 -30.87 18.04 5.57
C SER A 61 -30.05 17.31 4.51
N VAL A 62 -30.73 16.64 3.59
CA VAL A 62 -30.19 16.18 2.31
C VAL A 62 -30.96 16.94 1.23
N GLU A 63 -30.27 17.67 0.35
CA GLU A 63 -30.81 18.28 -0.89
C GLU A 63 -32.27 18.76 -0.82
N GLY A 64 -32.56 19.78 0.00
CA GLY A 64 -33.88 20.44 0.00
C GLY A 64 -35.01 19.68 0.70
N TYR A 65 -34.76 18.50 1.26
CA TYR A 65 -35.72 17.79 2.11
C TYR A 65 -35.29 17.86 3.59
N HIS A 66 -36.15 18.42 4.44
CA HIS A 66 -36.01 18.28 5.89
C HIS A 66 -36.11 16.80 6.24
N VAL A 67 -35.05 16.23 6.83
CA VAL A 67 -35.11 14.87 7.40
C VAL A 67 -35.97 14.95 8.65
N LYS A 68 -37.29 14.83 8.48
CA LYS A 68 -38.24 14.81 9.60
C LYS A 68 -37.91 13.60 10.47
N THR A 69 -37.48 13.90 11.70
CA THR A 69 -37.07 13.00 12.77
C THR A 69 -38.28 12.27 13.37
N ARG A 70 -39.06 11.56 12.54
CA ARG A 70 -40.10 10.64 13.00
C ARG A 70 -39.97 9.33 12.22
N GLY A 71 -39.17 8.41 12.78
CA GLY A 71 -39.09 7.01 12.37
C GLY A 71 -38.06 6.66 11.28
N LEU A 72 -37.33 7.64 10.75
CA LEU A 72 -36.36 7.43 9.67
C LEU A 72 -34.92 7.61 10.18
N ILE A 73 -34.13 6.57 9.93
CA ILE A 73 -32.67 6.46 9.95
C ILE A 73 -31.91 7.76 10.28
N THR A 74 -31.13 7.76 11.36
CA THR A 74 -30.20 8.86 11.69
C THR A 74 -28.96 8.78 10.80
N LEU A 75 -28.76 9.81 9.98
CA LEU A 75 -27.57 9.99 9.14
C LEU A 75 -26.58 10.96 9.80
N PHE A 76 -25.31 10.75 9.52
CA PHE A 76 -24.22 11.60 9.99
C PHE A 76 -23.32 11.95 8.81
N HIS A 77 -22.70 13.12 8.88
CA HIS A 77 -21.63 13.51 7.99
C HIS A 77 -20.35 13.78 8.81
N LEU A 78 -19.20 13.68 8.16
CA LEU A 78 -17.92 13.99 8.79
C LEU A 78 -17.73 15.51 8.81
N THR A 79 -17.29 16.02 9.96
CA THR A 79 -16.80 17.40 10.05
C THR A 79 -15.44 17.52 9.37
N GLN A 80 -14.92 18.74 9.25
CA GLN A 80 -13.54 18.95 8.78
C GLN A 80 -12.52 18.28 9.72
N ASN A 81 -12.78 18.30 11.03
CA ASN A 81 -11.95 17.65 12.03
C ASN A 81 -12.01 16.12 11.93
N GLY A 82 -13.20 15.57 11.71
CA GLY A 82 -13.38 14.13 11.48
C GLY A 82 -12.71 13.63 10.21
N SER A 83 -12.76 14.42 9.15
CA SER A 83 -12.11 14.11 7.88
C SER A 83 -10.58 14.09 8.03
N LYS A 84 -10.00 15.11 8.67
CA LYS A 84 -8.57 15.15 9.01
C LYS A 84 -8.16 14.00 9.92
N PHE A 85 -8.97 13.70 10.93
CA PHE A 85 -8.70 12.60 11.86
C PHE A 85 -8.74 11.24 11.17
N LEU A 86 -9.73 11.01 10.28
CA LEU A 86 -9.80 9.81 9.46
C LEU A 86 -8.55 9.68 8.57
N GLU A 87 -8.16 10.75 7.86
CA GLU A 87 -6.93 10.76 7.06
C GLU A 87 -5.69 10.46 7.89
N GLU A 88 -5.58 10.99 9.11
CA GLU A 88 -4.44 10.71 10.01
C GLU A 88 -4.41 9.27 10.50
N ILE A 89 -5.57 8.70 10.86
CA ILE A 89 -5.66 7.28 11.21
C ILE A 89 -5.31 6.43 10.01
N GLU A 90 -5.81 6.76 8.82
CA GLU A 90 -5.51 6.02 7.60
C GLU A 90 -4.03 6.11 7.25
N LYS A 91 -3.40 7.28 7.34
CA LYS A 91 -1.95 7.42 7.17
C LYS A 91 -1.14 6.57 8.16
N LYS A 92 -1.66 6.32 9.36
CA LYS A 92 -0.99 5.51 10.40
C LYS A 92 -1.28 4.01 10.31
N ALA A 93 -2.53 3.63 10.06
CA ALA A 93 -2.97 2.24 9.91
C ALA A 93 -2.53 1.65 8.57
N PHE A 94 -2.55 2.49 7.54
CA PHE A 94 -1.89 2.26 6.26
C PHE A 94 -0.55 3.00 6.26
N SER A 95 0.24 2.96 7.33
CA SER A 95 1.65 3.35 7.12
C SER A 95 2.16 2.37 6.07
N HIS A 96 2.42 2.87 4.85
CA HIS A 96 2.88 2.14 3.66
C HIS A 96 4.32 1.66 3.91
N LYS A 97 4.55 1.09 5.08
CA LYS A 97 5.84 0.66 5.54
C LYS A 97 6.13 -0.62 4.80
N ILE A 98 6.97 -0.44 3.79
CA ILE A 98 7.65 -1.51 3.12
C ILE A 98 8.49 -2.21 4.17
N ARG A 99 8.33 -3.53 4.27
CA ARG A 99 9.15 -4.40 5.08
C ARG A 99 10.21 -5.04 4.20
N LEU A 100 11.44 -4.54 4.25
CA LEU A 100 12.57 -5.26 3.67
C LEU A 100 12.96 -6.40 4.60
N HIS A 101 12.91 -7.62 4.07
CA HIS A 101 13.34 -8.82 4.80
C HIS A 101 14.05 -9.78 3.83
N ASN A 102 14.65 -10.84 4.40
CA ASN A 102 15.37 -11.86 3.61
C ASN A 102 16.45 -11.24 2.68
N CYS A 103 17.11 -10.17 3.14
CA CYS A 103 18.09 -9.43 2.35
C CYS A 103 19.53 -9.83 2.73
N TYR A 104 20.27 -10.33 1.73
CA TYR A 104 21.59 -10.93 1.91
C TYR A 104 22.62 -10.20 1.06
N TRP A 105 23.67 -9.75 1.72
CA TRP A 105 24.84 -9.15 1.06
C TRP A 105 25.99 -10.14 1.06
N LEU A 106 26.46 -10.48 -0.15
CA LEU A 106 27.58 -11.37 -0.37
C LEU A 106 28.85 -10.54 -0.57
N TYR A 107 29.83 -10.80 0.28
CA TYR A 107 31.17 -10.23 0.25
C TYR A 107 32.15 -11.33 -0.22
N PRO A 108 32.89 -11.13 -1.31
CA PRO A 108 33.95 -12.07 -1.69
C PRO A 108 35.10 -11.98 -0.68
N ILE A 109 35.71 -13.12 -0.34
CA ILE A 109 36.89 -13.17 0.53
C ILE A 109 38.11 -12.89 -0.35
N VAL A 110 38.79 -11.77 -0.10
CA VAL A 110 40.04 -11.39 -0.77
C VAL A 110 41.24 -11.98 -0.02
N GLN A 111 41.20 -11.97 1.30
CA GLN A 111 42.18 -12.62 2.17
C GLN A 111 41.45 -13.50 3.18
N GLN A 112 41.85 -14.77 3.27
CA GLN A 112 41.30 -15.71 4.24
C GLN A 112 41.60 -15.25 5.68
N PRO A 113 40.75 -15.63 6.66
CA PRO A 113 40.97 -15.26 8.05
C PRO A 113 42.25 -15.89 8.60
N GLU A 114 43.03 -15.09 9.31
CA GLU A 114 44.22 -15.56 10.03
C GLU A 114 43.82 -16.16 11.40
N ILE A 115 42.73 -15.67 11.97
CA ILE A 115 42.17 -16.18 13.23
C ILE A 115 41.13 -17.25 12.92
N THR A 116 41.16 -18.35 13.67
CA THR A 116 40.22 -19.46 13.48
C THR A 116 38.80 -19.01 13.82
N ILE A 117 37.87 -19.32 12.92
CA ILE A 117 36.44 -19.02 13.10
C ILE A 117 35.78 -20.20 13.82
N ASP A 118 35.20 -19.96 14.98
CA ASP A 118 34.55 -20.93 15.87
C ASP A 118 33.04 -21.10 15.61
N TRP A 119 32.59 -20.70 14.43
CA TRP A 119 31.18 -20.78 14.05
C TRP A 119 30.71 -22.21 13.82
N ARG A 120 29.39 -22.41 13.96
CA ARG A 120 28.77 -23.72 13.75
C ARG A 120 28.88 -24.11 12.28
N ARG A 121 29.49 -25.26 12.01
CA ARG A 121 29.46 -25.89 10.69
C ARG A 121 28.12 -26.61 10.47
N VAL A 122 27.47 -26.32 9.36
CA VAL A 122 26.26 -26.99 8.89
C VAL A 122 26.60 -27.76 7.62
N GLU A 123 26.42 -29.08 7.67
CA GLU A 123 26.59 -29.95 6.51
C GLU A 123 25.36 -29.85 5.61
N LEU A 124 25.60 -29.49 4.35
CA LEU A 124 24.63 -29.55 3.25
C LEU A 124 24.98 -30.77 2.39
N HIS A 125 24.10 -31.14 1.47
CA HIS A 125 24.16 -32.41 0.74
C HIS A 125 25.55 -32.78 0.17
N ASN A 126 26.38 -31.81 -0.23
CA ASN A 126 27.72 -32.03 -0.78
C ASN A 126 28.79 -31.01 -0.31
N TRP A 127 28.50 -30.15 0.68
CA TRP A 127 29.43 -29.11 1.16
C TRP A 127 29.05 -28.60 2.55
N GLY A 128 30.01 -28.00 3.26
CA GLY A 128 29.78 -27.40 4.58
C GLY A 128 29.72 -25.89 4.54
N GLN A 129 28.80 -25.28 5.30
CA GLN A 129 28.72 -23.83 5.50
C GLN A 129 28.96 -23.50 6.97
N LEU A 130 29.80 -22.49 7.25
CA LEU A 130 29.94 -21.97 8.60
C LEU A 130 28.85 -20.92 8.84
N ILE A 131 28.06 -21.09 9.89
CA ILE A 131 26.98 -20.17 10.26
C ILE A 131 27.26 -19.64 11.67
N GLY A 132 27.35 -18.31 11.76
CA GLY A 132 27.58 -17.58 13.01
C GLY A 132 26.57 -16.46 13.19
N GLN A 133 26.62 -15.85 14.37
CA GLN A 133 25.93 -14.60 14.66
C GLN A 133 26.92 -13.61 15.25
N GLU A 134 26.96 -12.40 14.68
CA GLU A 134 27.87 -11.34 15.08
C GLU A 134 27.11 -10.02 15.02
N LEU A 135 27.23 -9.19 16.07
CA LEU A 135 26.47 -7.93 16.22
C LEU A 135 24.95 -8.09 16.01
N GLY A 136 24.39 -9.24 16.39
CA GLY A 136 22.96 -9.54 16.23
C GLY A 136 22.54 -9.94 14.81
N LEU A 137 23.47 -10.02 13.86
CA LEU A 137 23.22 -10.39 12.47
C LEU A 137 23.70 -11.81 12.20
N THR A 138 23.01 -12.52 11.30
CA THR A 138 23.41 -13.87 10.91
C THR A 138 24.42 -13.80 9.78
N VAL A 139 25.53 -14.52 9.94
CA VAL A 139 26.62 -14.55 8.97
C VAL A 139 26.82 -15.99 8.49
N ARG A 140 27.04 -16.15 7.19
CA ARG A 140 27.33 -17.44 6.56
C ARG A 140 28.63 -17.35 5.81
N LYS A 141 29.65 -18.09 6.23
CA LYS A 141 30.92 -18.17 5.50
C LYS A 141 30.95 -19.43 4.65
N ASN A 142 31.23 -19.21 3.37
CA ASN A 142 31.61 -20.22 2.40
C ASN A 142 33.13 -20.20 2.20
N THR A 143 33.63 -21.03 1.29
CA THR A 143 35.07 -21.09 0.98
C THR A 143 35.61 -19.73 0.53
N ASN A 144 34.89 -19.05 -0.38
CA ASN A 144 35.36 -17.83 -1.05
C ASN A 144 34.46 -16.60 -0.81
N SER A 145 33.46 -16.70 0.06
CA SER A 145 32.55 -15.61 0.33
C SER A 145 32.00 -15.64 1.75
N VAL A 146 31.56 -14.47 2.21
CA VAL A 146 30.77 -14.29 3.43
C VAL A 146 29.45 -13.66 3.01
N GLU A 147 28.33 -14.28 3.40
CA GLU A 147 27.01 -13.72 3.26
C GLU A 147 26.51 -13.18 4.60
N ILE A 148 26.07 -11.94 4.60
CA ILE A 148 25.50 -11.27 5.77
C ILE A 148 24.00 -11.12 5.55
N LEU A 149 23.21 -11.73 6.44
CA LEU A 149 21.76 -11.52 6.50
C LEU A 149 21.49 -10.29 7.36
N THR A 150 20.89 -9.29 6.73
CA THR A 150 20.50 -8.02 7.38
C THR A 150 19.21 -8.18 8.19
N ASN A 151 18.99 -7.28 9.13
CA ASN A 151 17.77 -7.26 9.92
C ASN A 151 16.56 -6.90 9.07
N VAL A 152 15.37 -7.17 9.63
CA VAL A 152 14.12 -6.71 9.03
C VAL A 152 14.03 -5.19 9.18
N LEU A 153 13.93 -4.47 8.07
CA LEU A 153 13.84 -3.01 8.04
C LEU A 153 12.45 -2.56 7.59
N TYR A 154 11.97 -1.45 8.14
CA TYR A 154 10.69 -0.86 7.81
C TYR A 154 10.86 0.59 7.36
N GLY A 155 10.14 1.02 6.33
CA GLY A 155 10.14 2.41 5.87
C GLY A 155 9.32 2.63 4.61
N ASP A 156 9.32 3.85 4.10
CA ASP A 156 8.39 4.26 3.03
C ASP A 156 9.00 4.19 1.62
N ASN A 157 10.33 4.00 1.54
CA ASN A 157 11.07 3.96 0.27
C ASN A 157 11.93 2.68 0.19
N PRO A 158 11.71 1.80 -0.81
CA PRO A 158 12.41 0.52 -0.88
C PRO A 158 13.90 0.70 -1.16
N TYR A 159 14.30 1.76 -1.87
CA TYR A 159 15.71 2.07 -2.13
C TYR A 159 16.43 2.50 -0.87
N GLU A 160 15.80 3.34 -0.04
CA GLU A 160 16.37 3.76 1.24
C GLU A 160 16.59 2.56 2.16
N LEU A 161 15.63 1.63 2.22
CA LEU A 161 15.78 0.39 2.98
C LEU A 161 16.95 -0.46 2.45
N LEU A 162 17.10 -0.55 1.13
CA LEU A 162 18.21 -1.28 0.53
C LEU A 162 19.57 -0.64 0.89
N PHE A 163 19.69 0.68 0.85
CA PHE A 163 20.90 1.39 1.29
C PHE A 163 21.19 1.16 2.77
N LYS A 164 20.18 1.30 3.65
CA LYS A 164 20.32 1.03 5.08
C LYS A 164 20.77 -0.41 5.36
N SER A 165 20.21 -1.38 4.64
CA SER A 165 20.63 -2.79 4.76
C SER A 165 22.08 -2.99 4.35
N ARG A 166 22.53 -2.27 3.32
CA ARG A 166 23.92 -2.33 2.86
C ARG A 166 24.86 -1.73 3.89
N ASP A 167 24.49 -0.61 4.50
CA ASP A 167 25.30 0.04 5.55
C ASP A 167 25.41 -0.86 6.79
N GLU A 168 24.29 -1.48 7.20
CA GLU A 168 24.28 -2.49 8.27
C GLU A 168 25.23 -3.66 7.96
N ALA A 169 25.17 -4.20 6.74
CA ALA A 169 26.07 -5.28 6.31
C ALA A 169 27.54 -4.83 6.21
N ASN A 170 27.81 -3.61 5.75
CA ASN A 170 29.18 -3.07 5.66
C ASN A 170 29.80 -2.90 7.04
N ASN A 171 29.05 -2.40 8.01
CA ASN A 171 29.52 -2.25 9.38
C ASN A 171 29.91 -3.61 9.98
N LEU A 172 29.09 -4.64 9.75
CA LEU A 172 29.43 -5.99 10.17
C LEU A 172 30.63 -6.54 9.40
N ALA A 173 30.72 -6.34 8.09
CA ALA A 173 31.85 -6.77 7.30
C ALA A 173 33.17 -6.19 7.84
N SER A 174 33.23 -4.89 8.11
CA SER A 174 34.41 -4.26 8.72
C SER A 174 34.73 -4.81 10.10
N TYR A 175 33.72 -5.13 10.91
CA TYR A 175 33.93 -5.82 12.17
C TYR A 175 34.54 -7.23 12.00
N LEU A 176 34.06 -8.00 11.01
CA LEU A 176 34.59 -9.33 10.71
C LEU A 176 36.05 -9.26 10.21
N GLU A 177 36.37 -8.28 9.36
CA GLU A 177 37.74 -8.03 8.90
C GLU A 177 38.69 -7.79 10.07
N GLN A 178 38.28 -6.95 11.03
CA GLN A 178 39.06 -6.67 12.24
C GLN A 178 39.15 -7.88 13.17
N LYS A 179 38.03 -8.56 13.44
CA LYS A 179 37.96 -9.67 14.39
C LYS A 179 38.74 -10.88 13.93
N PHE A 180 38.69 -11.20 12.62
CA PHE A 180 39.28 -12.41 12.07
C PHE A 180 40.55 -12.16 11.26
N LEU A 181 41.01 -10.90 11.18
CA LEU A 181 42.15 -10.48 10.36
C LEU A 181 42.00 -10.99 8.92
N MET A 182 40.82 -10.77 8.34
CA MET A 182 40.49 -11.14 6.97
C MET A 182 40.21 -9.90 6.14
N ASN A 183 40.23 -10.02 4.80
CA ASN A 183 39.82 -8.94 3.90
C ASN A 183 38.64 -9.37 3.04
N LEU A 184 37.61 -8.53 3.01
CA LEU A 184 36.39 -8.69 2.24
C LEU A 184 36.39 -7.70 1.08
N GLY A 185 35.98 -8.17 -0.10
CA GLY A 185 35.87 -7.34 -1.28
C GLY A 185 34.52 -6.61 -1.34
N ARG A 186 34.26 -6.00 -2.50
CA ARG A 186 33.03 -5.22 -2.71
C ARG A 186 31.79 -6.11 -2.62
N PRO A 187 30.75 -5.70 -1.84
CA PRO A 187 29.55 -6.49 -1.72
C PRO A 187 28.68 -6.44 -2.97
N LYS A 188 27.92 -7.52 -3.16
CA LYS A 188 26.77 -7.60 -4.07
C LYS A 188 25.60 -8.27 -3.37
N LEU A 189 24.39 -8.08 -3.88
CA LEU A 189 23.24 -8.86 -3.40
C LEU A 189 23.46 -10.34 -3.74
N SER A 190 23.31 -11.22 -2.75
CA SER A 190 23.36 -12.67 -2.96
C SER A 190 22.15 -13.16 -3.75
N ARG A 191 20.98 -12.59 -3.46
CA ARG A 191 19.68 -12.93 -4.04
C ARG A 191 18.80 -11.69 -4.19
N LYS A 192 17.68 -11.81 -4.90
CA LYS A 192 16.66 -10.73 -4.98
C LYS A 192 16.14 -10.42 -3.56
N PRO A 193 16.12 -9.15 -3.13
CA PRO A 193 15.55 -8.75 -1.84
C PRO A 193 14.03 -8.90 -1.85
N HIS A 194 13.42 -9.10 -0.68
CA HIS A 194 11.97 -9.22 -0.55
C HIS A 194 11.39 -8.00 0.16
N PHE A 195 10.47 -7.32 -0.49
CA PHE A 195 9.75 -6.16 0.04
C PHE A 195 8.31 -6.52 0.33
N GLY A 196 7.96 -6.71 1.61
CA GLY A 196 6.60 -6.95 2.05
C GLY A 196 5.83 -5.64 2.12
N ILE A 197 4.67 -5.57 1.45
CA ILE A 197 3.76 -4.43 1.49
C ILE A 197 2.44 -4.90 2.10
N TYR A 198 2.04 -4.24 3.18
CA TYR A 198 0.73 -4.45 3.80
C TYR A 198 -0.36 -3.82 2.95
N ALA A 199 -1.32 -4.63 2.49
CA ALA A 199 -2.50 -4.12 1.78
C ALA A 199 -3.77 -4.87 2.22
N PRO A 200 -4.88 -4.17 2.54
CA PRO A 200 -6.08 -4.83 3.06
C PRO A 200 -6.71 -5.83 2.08
N ILE A 201 -6.64 -5.57 0.78
CA ILE A 201 -7.16 -6.48 -0.25
C ILE A 201 -6.48 -7.86 -0.22
N VAL A 202 -5.23 -7.89 0.27
CA VAL A 202 -4.43 -9.10 0.42
C VAL A 202 -4.95 -9.93 1.60
N GLY A 203 -5.53 -9.27 2.62
CA GLY A 203 -6.16 -9.89 3.77
C GLY A 203 -7.19 -10.94 3.36
N GLU A 204 -8.15 -10.52 2.52
CA GLU A 204 -9.25 -11.39 2.08
C GLU A 204 -8.77 -12.50 1.12
N TRP A 205 -7.75 -12.23 0.33
CA TRP A 205 -7.23 -13.18 -0.67
C TRP A 205 -6.31 -14.24 -0.04
N SER A 206 -5.39 -13.80 0.82
CA SER A 206 -4.42 -14.67 1.50
C SER A 206 -5.05 -15.64 2.51
N GLU A 207 -6.31 -15.43 2.90
CA GLU A 207 -7.07 -16.38 3.71
C GLU A 207 -7.42 -17.67 2.95
N ASN A 208 -7.58 -17.58 1.63
CA ASN A 208 -8.09 -18.68 0.81
C ASN A 208 -7.01 -19.30 -0.09
N PHE A 209 -5.95 -18.56 -0.44
CA PHE A 209 -4.87 -19.07 -1.28
C PHE A 209 -3.54 -18.34 -1.07
N GLN A 210 -2.45 -19.00 -1.47
CA GLN A 210 -1.12 -18.40 -1.61
C GLN A 210 -0.78 -18.32 -3.10
N LEU A 211 -0.16 -17.22 -3.51
CA LEU A 211 0.31 -17.04 -4.89
C LEU A 211 1.83 -16.83 -4.84
N ASP A 212 2.57 -17.61 -5.60
CA ASP A 212 4.03 -17.48 -5.72
C ASP A 212 4.40 -17.38 -7.20
N THR A 213 5.04 -16.27 -7.56
CA THR A 213 5.45 -15.97 -8.93
C THR A 213 6.86 -15.39 -8.92
N GLU A 214 7.51 -15.33 -10.08
CA GLU A 214 8.87 -14.78 -10.17
C GLU A 214 8.95 -13.29 -9.75
N SER A 215 7.86 -12.54 -9.96
CA SER A 215 7.78 -11.11 -9.68
C SER A 215 7.32 -10.78 -8.26
N GLY A 216 6.72 -11.73 -7.55
CA GLY A 216 6.20 -11.49 -6.21
C GLY A 216 5.40 -12.66 -5.65
N LYS A 217 5.12 -12.54 -4.36
CA LYS A 217 4.41 -13.56 -3.59
C LYS A 217 3.30 -12.90 -2.77
N ILE A 218 2.17 -13.59 -2.66
CA ILE A 218 1.10 -13.25 -1.72
C ILE A 218 1.04 -14.35 -0.68
N ASP A 219 1.34 -14.00 0.57
CA ASP A 219 1.21 -14.93 1.68
C ASP A 219 0.83 -14.24 3.01
N ARG A 220 0.66 -15.06 4.05
CA ARG A 220 0.36 -14.62 5.42
C ARG A 220 1.45 -15.09 6.39
N SER A 221 2.71 -14.98 5.98
CA SER A 221 3.84 -15.63 6.68
C SER A 221 4.12 -15.09 8.09
N ASN A 222 3.54 -13.96 8.51
CA ASN A 222 3.68 -13.40 9.88
C ASN A 222 2.37 -12.85 10.48
N GLY A 223 1.23 -13.48 10.17
CA GLY A 223 -0.08 -13.13 10.76
C GLY A 223 -0.79 -11.94 10.08
N TYR A 224 -0.05 -11.12 9.35
CA TYR A 224 -0.56 -10.09 8.45
C TYR A 224 -0.48 -10.57 7.01
N ALA A 225 -1.46 -10.17 6.21
CA ALA A 225 -1.45 -10.41 4.78
C ALA A 225 -0.56 -9.40 4.08
N GLU A 226 0.42 -9.90 3.33
CA GLU A 226 1.46 -9.09 2.69
C GLU A 226 1.61 -9.50 1.23
N ILE A 227 1.92 -8.51 0.37
CA ILE A 227 2.45 -8.75 -0.96
C ILE A 227 3.95 -8.56 -0.87
N ASP A 228 4.70 -9.63 -1.12
CA ASP A 228 6.13 -9.56 -1.32
C ASP A 228 6.42 -9.23 -2.77
N ILE A 229 7.21 -8.19 -2.98
CA ILE A 229 7.71 -7.80 -4.29
C ILE A 229 9.23 -7.96 -4.29
N THR A 230 9.76 -8.57 -5.34
CA THR A 230 11.20 -8.96 -5.42
C THR A 230 12.10 -7.84 -5.95
N ASP A 231 11.51 -6.70 -6.33
CA ASP A 231 12.16 -5.60 -7.02
C ASP A 231 11.72 -4.23 -6.45
N PRO A 232 12.67 -3.32 -6.12
CA PRO A 232 12.35 -1.99 -5.60
C PRO A 232 11.49 -1.13 -6.52
N VAL A 233 11.65 -1.23 -7.85
CA VAL A 233 10.90 -0.45 -8.85
C VAL A 233 9.43 -0.86 -8.82
N SER A 234 9.14 -2.17 -8.87
CA SER A 234 7.78 -2.70 -8.77
C SER A 234 7.16 -2.37 -7.42
N ALA A 235 7.92 -2.44 -6.33
CA ALA A 235 7.44 -2.03 -5.01
C ALA A 235 7.03 -0.55 -4.99
N ALA A 236 7.87 0.34 -5.51
CA ALA A 236 7.55 1.76 -5.62
C ALA A 236 6.36 2.03 -6.57
N ASN A 237 6.26 1.29 -7.68
CA ASN A 237 5.15 1.39 -8.61
C ASN A 237 3.83 0.94 -7.98
N PHE A 238 3.86 -0.11 -7.17
CA PHE A 238 2.70 -0.62 -6.45
C PHE A 238 2.14 0.44 -5.50
N LEU A 239 2.99 1.06 -4.68
CA LEU A 239 2.56 2.13 -3.77
C LEU A 239 2.03 3.37 -4.50
N ARG A 240 2.48 3.61 -5.74
CA ARG A 240 2.01 4.72 -6.59
C ARG A 240 0.75 4.40 -7.39
N MET A 241 0.24 3.16 -7.35
CA MET A 241 -0.95 2.76 -8.11
C MET A 241 -2.17 3.64 -7.85
N PRO A 242 -2.54 3.99 -6.59
CA PRO A 242 -3.73 4.81 -6.35
C PRO A 242 -3.70 6.13 -7.12
N ASN A 243 -2.58 6.87 -7.05
CA ASN A 243 -2.42 8.13 -7.76
C ASN A 243 -2.46 7.96 -9.30
N ARG A 244 -2.00 6.81 -9.81
CA ARG A 244 -2.09 6.51 -11.25
C ARG A 244 -3.52 6.21 -11.67
N LEU A 245 -4.28 5.47 -10.85
CA LEU A 245 -5.68 5.17 -11.09
C LEU A 245 -6.53 6.44 -11.09
N GLU A 246 -6.36 7.30 -10.09
CA GLU A 246 -7.06 8.60 -10.01
C GLU A 246 -6.80 9.46 -11.27
N ARG A 247 -5.57 9.48 -11.76
CA ARG A 247 -5.24 10.18 -13.01
C ARG A 247 -5.93 9.58 -14.23
N ILE A 248 -6.04 8.25 -14.29
CA ILE A 248 -6.73 7.56 -15.38
C ILE A 248 -8.24 7.85 -15.31
N GLU A 249 -8.84 7.80 -14.12
CA GLU A 249 -10.25 8.12 -13.88
C GLU A 249 -10.58 9.54 -14.34
N ASN A 250 -9.79 10.53 -13.92
CA ASN A 250 -9.95 11.92 -14.34
C ASN A 250 -9.81 12.10 -15.87
N SER A 251 -8.87 11.37 -16.50
CA SER A 251 -8.68 11.40 -17.95
C SER A 251 -9.87 10.79 -18.69
N LEU A 252 -10.43 9.69 -18.18
CA LEU A 252 -11.61 9.04 -18.75
C LEU A 252 -12.86 9.92 -18.61
N GLU A 253 -13.02 10.61 -17.47
CA GLU A 253 -14.12 11.56 -17.28
C GLU A 253 -14.02 12.73 -18.26
N THR A 254 -12.82 13.27 -18.46
CA THR A 254 -12.57 14.34 -19.43
C THR A 254 -12.87 13.86 -20.86
N PHE A 255 -12.41 12.65 -21.21
CA PHE A 255 -12.68 12.05 -22.51
C PHE A 255 -14.18 11.83 -22.74
N ALA A 256 -14.92 11.33 -21.74
CA ALA A 256 -16.36 11.13 -21.81
C ALA A 256 -17.09 12.46 -22.08
N LYS A 257 -16.77 13.52 -21.33
CA LYS A 257 -17.34 14.86 -21.57
C LYS A 257 -17.05 15.39 -22.98
N GLY A 258 -15.83 15.19 -23.48
CA GLY A 258 -15.47 15.55 -24.85
C GLY A 258 -16.27 14.77 -25.89
N MET A 259 -16.50 13.47 -25.65
CA MET A 259 -17.32 12.65 -26.55
C MET A 259 -18.78 13.06 -26.58
N ASP A 260 -19.36 13.45 -25.44
CA ASP A 260 -20.73 13.96 -25.37
C ASP A 260 -20.89 15.24 -26.21
N GLN A 261 -19.91 16.15 -26.13
CA GLN A 261 -19.89 17.37 -26.96
C GLN A 261 -19.78 17.05 -28.46
N HIS A 262 -18.94 16.07 -28.84
CA HIS A 262 -18.84 15.62 -30.22
C HIS A 262 -20.17 15.01 -30.72
N MET A 263 -20.88 14.25 -29.89
CA MET A 263 -22.17 13.68 -30.25
C MET A 263 -23.25 14.75 -30.46
N LEU A 264 -23.25 15.81 -29.65
CA LEU A 264 -24.13 16.96 -29.85
C LEU A 264 -23.86 17.64 -31.20
N LEU A 265 -22.60 17.94 -31.52
CA LEU A 265 -22.22 18.55 -32.80
C LEU A 265 -22.60 17.68 -34.01
N ILE A 266 -22.41 16.36 -33.92
CA ILE A 266 -22.83 15.43 -34.98
C ILE A 266 -24.35 15.49 -35.18
N THR A 267 -25.10 15.61 -34.09
CA THR A 267 -26.57 15.71 -34.13
C THR A 267 -27.01 17.02 -34.79
N GLU A 268 -26.43 18.14 -34.38
CA GLU A 268 -26.68 19.47 -34.98
C GLU A 268 -26.33 19.50 -36.49
N LEU A 269 -25.20 18.92 -36.87
CA LEU A 269 -24.80 18.80 -38.28
C LEU A 269 -25.79 17.96 -39.09
N ARG A 270 -26.28 16.85 -38.52
CA ARG A 270 -27.31 16.02 -39.18
C ARG A 270 -28.59 16.81 -39.41
N GLU A 271 -29.06 17.55 -38.40
CA GLU A 271 -30.25 18.39 -38.51
C GLU A 271 -30.10 19.47 -39.58
N LEU A 272 -28.95 20.15 -39.62
CA LEU A 272 -28.60 21.12 -40.67
C LEU A 272 -28.64 20.48 -42.07
N VAL A 273 -28.02 19.31 -42.24
CA VAL A 273 -28.03 18.57 -43.52
C VAL A 273 -29.45 18.18 -43.92
N TYR A 274 -30.29 17.75 -42.98
CA TYR A 274 -31.70 17.45 -43.25
C TYR A 274 -32.48 18.70 -43.67
N ALA A 275 -32.30 19.83 -42.98
CA ALA A 275 -32.94 21.10 -43.33
C ALA A 275 -32.52 21.60 -44.73
N LEU A 276 -31.23 21.47 -45.08
CA LEU A 276 -30.73 21.83 -46.41
C LEU A 276 -31.32 20.92 -47.51
N LYS A 277 -31.45 19.62 -47.24
CA LYS A 277 -32.14 18.67 -48.13
C LYS A 277 -33.61 18.99 -48.33
N ALA A 278 -34.33 19.34 -47.26
CA ALA A 278 -35.76 19.66 -47.32
C ALA A 278 -36.06 20.95 -48.10
N ASN A 279 -35.17 21.94 -48.03
CA ASN A 279 -35.31 23.22 -48.74
C ASN A 279 -34.85 23.19 -50.22
N GLY A 280 -34.63 22.00 -50.80
CA GLY A 280 -34.36 21.84 -52.23
C GLY A 280 -33.01 22.36 -52.74
N ARG A 281 -32.07 22.72 -51.86
CA ARG A 281 -30.75 23.29 -52.24
C ARG A 281 -29.63 22.26 -52.48
N VAL A 282 -29.97 20.98 -52.65
CA VAL A 282 -28.98 19.88 -52.66
C VAL A 282 -28.58 19.41 -54.06
N SER A 283 -29.14 20.01 -55.12
CA SER A 283 -28.65 19.75 -56.50
C SER A 283 -27.21 20.25 -56.74
N ASP A 284 -26.68 21.15 -55.92
CA ASP A 284 -25.38 21.80 -56.15
C ASP A 284 -24.20 21.22 -55.34
N LEU A 285 -24.45 20.25 -54.47
CA LEU A 285 -23.40 19.65 -53.59
C LEU A 285 -22.68 18.43 -54.20
N LYS A 286 -22.83 18.18 -55.51
CA LYS A 286 -22.12 17.09 -56.22
C LYS A 286 -20.61 17.32 -56.42
N CYS A 287 -20.04 18.40 -55.88
CA CYS A 287 -18.64 18.78 -56.14
C CYS A 287 -17.73 18.72 -54.90
N LEU A 288 -17.95 17.80 -53.96
CA LEU A 288 -16.95 17.48 -52.93
C LEU A 288 -16.82 15.96 -52.80
N ASN A 289 -16.11 15.37 -53.76
CA ASN A 289 -15.46 14.08 -53.58
C ASN A 289 -14.15 14.32 -52.81
N LEU A 290 -14.09 13.81 -51.57
CA LEU A 290 -12.88 13.38 -50.89
C LEU A 290 -13.18 12.03 -50.25
#